data_AF-A0A837HEG8-F1
#
_entry.id   AF-A0A837HEG8-F1
#
_cell.length_a   1.000
_cell.length_b   1.000
_cell.length_c   1.000
_cell.angle_alpha   90.00
_cell.angle_beta   90.00
_cell.angle_gamma   90.00
#
_symmetry.space_group_name_H-M   'P 1'
#
loop_
_entity.id
_entity.type
_entity.pdbx_description
1 polymer ?
#
loop_
_entity_poly.entity_id
_entity_poly.type
_entity_poly.pdbx_seq_one_letter_code
_entity_poly.pdbx_strand_id
1 'polypeptide(L)'
;MAEGDIKVVGLSSPKGKAKVNWKILSAIIGIVVLSLGIIAGILLVRQQQDVREKAQQAQCPEVQDCATTDPNLLRNCNPPEGDNTPKESRCILAGRTEVCGNDNFCCPTAGGSWTKDLTKCQNLATPTTPSFGTMTCSDNFSDTFDSTIDSTKWSKVGDAKVSSGQLVLDVTSGQQTGSKITSNKYITGDFTITFDLPTLTKTGTGAVTGTLSLVSSDGSKIVTVGRNIKQEVHNVASNFVPGNQNKSVTINGTDSVSFKVERKSGKITTSYKLSTSSSFTELIVFTTTLTDDLIINLIAMPVTGNPLPATTAKFDNFTISCADIVTTPTSTSTSTSISSNTATPTVTATGTSSSGTKTATPTSTTKATGSGTATTAPVPVTGANLPTILGAGFGLIMILVSLTLVL
;
A
#
# COMPACT_ATOMS: atom_id res chain seq x y z
N MET A 1 10.88 -59.73 -19.51
CA MET A 1 10.88 -59.08 -20.84
C MET A 1 12.29 -58.59 -21.10
N ALA A 2 12.82 -58.92 -22.27
CA ALA A 2 14.24 -58.96 -22.60
C ALA A 2 14.87 -57.58 -22.85
N GLU A 3 16.17 -57.50 -22.57
CA GLU A 3 17.10 -56.43 -22.94
C GLU A 3 17.07 -56.17 -24.46
N GLY A 4 16.85 -54.90 -24.82
CA GLY A 4 16.94 -54.40 -26.18
C GLY A 4 18.25 -53.64 -26.38
N ASP A 5 19.15 -54.26 -27.13
CA ASP A 5 20.49 -53.80 -27.51
C ASP A 5 20.37 -52.68 -28.58
N ILE A 6 20.71 -51.43 -28.25
CA ILE A 6 20.66 -50.30 -29.18
C ILE A 6 22.00 -50.22 -29.93
N LYS A 7 22.01 -50.76 -31.15
CA LYS A 7 23.13 -50.68 -32.10
C LYS A 7 23.31 -49.23 -32.60
N VAL A 8 24.35 -48.56 -32.12
CA VAL A 8 24.79 -47.25 -32.63
C VAL A 8 25.43 -47.45 -34.02
N VAL A 9 24.72 -47.02 -35.07
CA VAL A 9 25.23 -47.02 -36.45
C VAL A 9 26.29 -45.92 -36.58
N GLY A 10 27.50 -46.33 -36.95
CA GLY A 10 28.66 -45.45 -37.08
C GLY A 10 28.46 -44.36 -38.14
N LEU A 11 28.63 -43.11 -37.71
CA LEU A 11 28.79 -41.96 -38.59
C LEU A 11 30.20 -42.01 -39.20
N SER A 12 30.26 -42.31 -40.49
CA SER A 12 31.45 -42.28 -41.33
C SER A 12 32.13 -40.90 -41.28
N SER A 13 33.42 -40.88 -40.93
CA SER A 13 34.27 -39.69 -40.94
C SER A 13 34.38 -39.07 -42.34
N PRO A 14 34.06 -37.78 -42.54
CA PRO A 14 34.25 -37.12 -43.82
C PRO A 14 35.73 -36.81 -44.05
N LYS A 15 36.37 -37.57 -44.95
CA LYS A 15 37.67 -37.26 -45.55
C LYS A 15 37.45 -36.35 -46.76
N GLY A 16 37.83 -35.08 -46.62
CA GLY A 16 37.91 -34.14 -47.73
C GLY A 16 37.93 -32.70 -47.23
N LYS A 17 39.12 -32.11 -47.10
CA LYS A 17 39.28 -30.67 -46.84
C LYS A 17 38.88 -29.89 -48.09
N ALA A 18 37.58 -29.73 -48.30
CA ALA A 18 37.06 -28.73 -49.22
C ALA A 18 37.43 -27.36 -48.65
N LYS A 19 38.15 -26.55 -49.44
CA LYS A 19 38.55 -25.19 -49.08
C LYS A 19 37.30 -24.30 -49.15
N VAL A 20 36.44 -24.38 -48.15
CA VAL A 20 35.21 -23.59 -48.08
C VAL A 20 35.61 -22.13 -47.95
N ASN A 21 35.26 -21.31 -48.93
CA ASN A 21 35.49 -19.88 -48.89
C ASN A 21 34.70 -19.29 -47.72
N TRP A 22 35.39 -18.97 -46.62
CA TRP A 22 34.82 -18.47 -45.37
C TRP A 22 33.90 -17.25 -45.58
N LYS A 23 34.17 -16.46 -46.63
CA LYS A 23 33.34 -15.32 -47.05
C LYS A 23 31.90 -15.74 -47.43
N ILE A 24 31.75 -16.89 -48.10
CA ILE A 24 30.44 -17.41 -48.50
C ILE A 24 29.70 -17.96 -47.26
N LEU A 25 30.42 -18.64 -46.36
CA LEU A 25 29.83 -19.17 -45.12
C LEU A 25 29.31 -18.04 -44.21
N SER A 26 30.07 -16.96 -44.07
CA SER A 26 29.66 -15.79 -43.28
C SER A 26 28.41 -15.11 -43.83
N ALA A 27 28.31 -14.95 -45.15
CA ALA A 27 27.12 -14.37 -45.78
C ALA A 27 25.86 -15.22 -45.56
N ILE A 28 25.98 -16.55 -45.65
CA ILE A 28 24.85 -17.47 -45.41
C ILE A 28 24.38 -17.38 -43.95
N ILE A 29 25.30 -17.34 -42.99
CA ILE A 29 24.96 -17.20 -41.56
C ILE A 29 24.23 -15.87 -41.31
N GLY A 30 24.69 -14.77 -41.93
CA GLY A 30 24.04 -13.46 -41.81
C GLY A 30 22.58 -13.46 -42.28
N ILE A 31 22.29 -14.10 -43.42
CA ILE A 31 20.93 -14.20 -43.96
C ILE A 31 20.03 -15.04 -43.05
N VAL A 32 20.54 -16.15 -42.49
CA VAL A 32 19.76 -17.00 -41.57
C VAL A 32 19.42 -16.25 -40.28
N VAL A 33 20.36 -15.51 -39.69
CA VAL A 33 20.11 -14.72 -38.48
C VAL A 33 19.10 -13.60 -38.74
N LEU A 34 19.19 -12.91 -39.88
CA LEU A 34 18.23 -11.87 -40.26
C LEU A 34 16.82 -12.44 -40.42
N SER A 35 16.70 -13.61 -41.06
CA SER A 35 15.42 -14.29 -41.29
C SER A 35 14.76 -14.73 -39.96
N LEU A 36 15.55 -15.28 -39.04
CA LEU A 36 15.07 -15.66 -37.70
C LEU A 36 14.65 -14.44 -36.87
N GLY A 37 15.36 -13.31 -37.00
CA GLY A 37 15.00 -12.05 -36.34
C GLY A 37 13.62 -11.53 -36.75
N ILE A 38 13.29 -11.60 -38.05
CA ILE A 38 11.97 -11.18 -38.56
C ILE A 38 10.86 -12.09 -38.00
N ILE A 39 11.07 -13.41 -37.99
CA ILE A 39 10.08 -14.37 -37.45
C ILE A 39 9.85 -14.13 -35.95
N ALA A 40 10.92 -13.93 -35.18
CA ALA A 40 10.82 -13.61 -33.75
C ALA A 40 10.08 -12.28 -33.50
N GLY A 41 10.34 -11.26 -34.31
CA GLY A 41 9.63 -9.98 -34.25
C GLY A 41 8.13 -10.11 -34.50
N ILE A 42 7.73 -10.89 -35.52
CA ILE A 42 6.32 -11.13 -35.82
C ILE A 42 5.64 -11.91 -34.68
N LEU A 43 6.31 -12.91 -34.10
CA LEU A 43 5.77 -13.67 -32.95
C LEU A 43 5.58 -12.78 -31.71
N LEU A 44 6.52 -11.89 -31.42
CA LEU A 44 6.41 -10.95 -30.29
C LEU A 44 5.24 -9.98 -30.46
N VAL A 45 5.00 -9.46 -31.67
CA VAL A 45 3.86 -8.56 -31.93
C VAL A 45 2.53 -9.30 -31.81
N ARG A 46 2.43 -10.54 -32.31
CA ARG A 46 1.20 -11.35 -32.18
C ARG A 46 0.87 -11.70 -30.72
N GLN A 47 1.88 -11.96 -29.90
CA GLN A 47 1.66 -12.23 -28.47
C GLN A 47 1.07 -11.01 -27.74
N GLN A 48 1.48 -9.78 -28.07
CA GLN A 48 0.91 -8.59 -27.43
C GLN A 48 -0.52 -8.28 -27.87
N GLN A 49 -0.89 -8.62 -29.11
CA GLN A 49 -2.26 -8.45 -29.58
C GLN A 49 -3.20 -9.47 -28.95
N ASP A 50 -2.79 -10.73 -28.84
CA ASP A 50 -3.57 -11.80 -28.19
C ASP A 50 -3.83 -11.51 -26.70
N VAL A 51 -2.86 -10.90 -25.98
CA VAL A 51 -3.08 -10.47 -24.58
C VAL A 51 -4.10 -9.33 -24.49
N ARG A 52 -4.15 -8.41 -25.47
CA ARG A 52 -5.15 -7.35 -25.49
C ARG A 52 -6.54 -7.86 -25.85
N GLU A 53 -6.64 -8.78 -26.80
CA GLU A 53 -7.92 -9.41 -27.18
C GLU A 53 -8.44 -10.33 -26.07
N LYS A 54 -7.58 -11.11 -25.42
CA LYS A 54 -7.95 -11.92 -24.24
C LYS A 54 -8.33 -11.08 -23.03
N ALA A 55 -7.74 -9.89 -22.86
CA ALA A 55 -8.18 -8.94 -21.85
C ALA A 55 -9.52 -8.26 -22.20
N GLN A 56 -9.86 -8.12 -23.48
CA GLN A 56 -11.17 -7.64 -23.92
C GLN A 56 -12.25 -8.73 -23.90
N GLN A 57 -11.85 -10.00 -23.97
CA GLN A 57 -12.71 -11.16 -23.70
C GLN A 57 -12.79 -11.51 -22.20
N ALA A 58 -12.72 -10.53 -21.30
CA ALA A 58 -13.11 -10.72 -19.90
C ALA A 58 -14.64 -10.91 -19.86
N GLN A 59 -15.09 -12.11 -20.20
CA GLN A 59 -16.51 -12.43 -20.22
C GLN A 59 -17.01 -12.52 -18.78
N CYS A 60 -17.77 -11.50 -18.42
CA CYS A 60 -18.69 -11.56 -17.31
C CYS A 60 -20.14 -11.23 -17.78
N PRO A 61 -20.78 -12.05 -18.64
CA PRO A 61 -22.19 -11.88 -19.03
C PRO A 61 -23.12 -13.01 -18.57
N GLU A 62 -22.62 -14.12 -18.00
CA GLU A 62 -23.47 -15.21 -17.49
C GLU A 62 -23.70 -15.16 -15.97
N VAL A 63 -22.95 -14.33 -15.23
CA VAL A 63 -23.04 -14.22 -13.77
C VAL A 63 -23.25 -12.77 -13.29
N GLN A 64 -23.36 -11.80 -14.22
CA GLN A 64 -23.80 -10.47 -13.83
C GLN A 64 -25.26 -10.56 -13.43
N ASP A 65 -25.50 -10.45 -12.13
CA ASP A 65 -26.81 -10.58 -11.56
C ASP A 65 -26.99 -9.45 -10.56
N CYS A 66 -27.60 -8.38 -11.08
CA CYS A 66 -27.87 -7.17 -10.32
C CYS A 66 -29.20 -7.25 -9.57
N ALA A 67 -29.93 -8.35 -9.71
CA ALA A 67 -31.22 -8.59 -9.05
C ALA A 67 -31.32 -10.08 -8.72
N THR A 68 -30.34 -10.58 -7.96
CA THR A 68 -30.18 -12.01 -7.76
C THR A 68 -31.34 -12.63 -7.00
N THR A 69 -31.44 -13.96 -7.09
CA THR A 69 -32.32 -14.78 -6.23
C THR A 69 -32.07 -14.50 -4.73
N ASP A 70 -30.84 -14.13 -4.35
CA ASP A 70 -30.52 -13.55 -3.04
C ASP A 70 -30.63 -12.02 -3.12
N PRO A 71 -31.72 -11.43 -2.62
CA PRO A 71 -31.94 -10.00 -2.76
C PRO A 71 -30.92 -9.16 -1.99
N ASN A 72 -30.12 -9.77 -1.10
CA ASN A 72 -29.10 -9.09 -0.29
C ASN A 72 -27.71 -9.09 -0.92
N LEU A 73 -27.53 -9.67 -2.12
CA LEU A 73 -26.25 -9.79 -2.84
C LEU A 73 -26.34 -9.13 -4.22
N LEU A 74 -25.34 -8.30 -4.57
CA LEU A 74 -25.09 -7.82 -5.93
C LEU A 74 -23.87 -8.50 -6.51
N ARG A 75 -23.91 -8.85 -7.79
CA ARG A 75 -22.77 -9.39 -8.55
C ARG A 75 -22.45 -8.46 -9.72
N ASN A 76 -21.49 -7.56 -9.52
CA ASN A 76 -21.08 -6.60 -10.54
C ASN A 76 -19.84 -7.07 -11.32
N CYS A 77 -19.93 -7.04 -12.63
CA CYS A 77 -18.92 -7.50 -13.57
C CYS A 77 -18.07 -6.38 -14.18
N ASN A 78 -18.31 -5.12 -13.79
CA ASN A 78 -17.66 -3.97 -14.41
C ASN A 78 -16.99 -3.04 -13.38
N PRO A 79 -15.65 -3.08 -13.21
CA PRO A 79 -14.74 -4.11 -13.73
C PRO A 79 -14.89 -5.43 -12.96
N PRO A 80 -14.55 -6.59 -13.58
CA PRO A 80 -14.51 -7.86 -12.87
C PRO A 80 -13.32 -7.89 -11.90
N GLU A 81 -13.31 -8.85 -10.97
CA GLU A 81 -12.14 -9.09 -10.13
C GLU A 81 -10.97 -9.67 -10.95
N GLY A 82 -9.78 -9.73 -10.34
CA GLY A 82 -8.55 -10.13 -11.05
C GLY A 82 -8.55 -11.56 -11.61
N ASP A 83 -9.49 -12.40 -11.17
CA ASP A 83 -9.73 -13.76 -11.64
C ASP A 83 -10.91 -13.87 -12.63
N ASN A 84 -11.41 -12.74 -13.13
CA ASN A 84 -12.60 -12.60 -13.97
C ASN A 84 -13.94 -13.02 -13.29
N THR A 85 -13.98 -13.15 -11.96
CA THR A 85 -15.25 -13.35 -11.25
C THR A 85 -15.99 -12.03 -11.03
N PRO A 86 -17.33 -12.04 -10.89
CA PRO A 86 -18.07 -10.83 -10.54
C PRO A 86 -17.70 -10.39 -9.11
N LYS A 87 -17.55 -9.07 -8.94
CA LYS A 87 -17.45 -8.46 -7.63
C LYS A 87 -18.75 -8.68 -6.86
N GLU A 88 -18.69 -9.47 -5.81
CA GLU A 88 -19.80 -9.73 -4.91
C GLU A 88 -19.94 -8.62 -3.86
N SER A 89 -21.13 -8.07 -3.69
CA SER A 89 -21.38 -7.03 -2.70
C SER A 89 -22.68 -7.25 -1.95
N ARG A 90 -22.52 -7.58 -0.66
CA ARG A 90 -23.64 -7.77 0.26
C ARG A 90 -24.09 -6.43 0.84
N CYS A 91 -25.41 -6.27 1.01
CA CYS A 91 -26.02 -5.12 1.65
C CYS A 91 -25.77 -5.16 3.17
N ILE A 92 -24.54 -4.88 3.61
CA ILE A 92 -24.14 -4.95 5.03
C ILE A 92 -24.25 -3.61 5.76
N LEU A 93 -24.43 -2.51 5.04
CA LEU A 93 -24.46 -1.16 5.59
C LEU A 93 -25.61 -0.36 4.95
N ALA A 94 -26.58 0.06 5.76
CA ALA A 94 -27.68 0.90 5.32
C ALA A 94 -27.16 2.22 4.73
N GLY A 95 -27.73 2.66 3.60
CA GLY A 95 -27.34 3.88 2.90
C GLY A 95 -26.23 3.67 1.87
N ARG A 96 -25.58 2.50 1.83
CA ARG A 96 -24.56 2.19 0.83
C ARG A 96 -25.17 2.16 -0.56
N THR A 97 -24.53 2.83 -1.51
CA THR A 97 -24.88 2.76 -2.93
C THR A 97 -23.80 2.04 -3.71
N GLU A 98 -24.18 1.22 -4.69
CA GLU A 98 -23.26 0.55 -5.59
C GLU A 98 -23.78 0.49 -7.01
N VAL A 99 -22.84 0.45 -7.96
CA VAL A 99 -23.14 0.25 -9.38
C VAL A 99 -23.13 -1.24 -9.66
N CYS A 100 -24.17 -1.74 -10.31
CA CYS A 100 -24.18 -3.08 -10.89
C CYS A 100 -24.69 -2.99 -12.33
N GLY A 101 -23.82 -3.29 -13.29
CA GLY A 101 -24.10 -3.01 -14.70
C GLY A 101 -24.23 -1.51 -14.97
N ASN A 102 -25.40 -1.11 -15.46
CA ASN A 102 -25.73 0.29 -15.77
C ASN A 102 -26.65 0.94 -14.71
N ASP A 103 -27.04 0.19 -13.69
CA ASP A 103 -27.96 0.65 -12.66
C ASP A 103 -27.22 0.95 -11.36
N ASN A 104 -27.71 1.96 -10.65
CA ASN A 104 -27.32 2.24 -9.26
C ASN A 104 -28.29 1.55 -8.31
N PHE A 105 -27.74 0.85 -7.33
CA PHE A 105 -28.47 0.19 -6.27
C PHE A 105 -28.16 0.83 -4.93
N CYS A 106 -29.13 0.79 -4.05
CA CYS A 106 -29.11 1.30 -2.70
C CYS A 106 -29.36 0.14 -1.73
N CYS A 107 -28.63 0.10 -0.62
CA CYS A 107 -28.86 -0.80 0.50
C CYS A 107 -29.73 -0.10 1.56
N PRO A 108 -31.04 -0.35 1.65
CA PRO A 108 -31.94 0.41 2.53
C PRO A 108 -31.73 0.08 4.02
N THR A 109 -31.33 -1.14 4.35
CA THR A 109 -31.04 -1.60 5.71
C THR A 109 -29.90 -2.61 5.68
N ALA A 110 -29.08 -2.68 6.74
CA ALA A 110 -28.05 -3.73 6.84
C ALA A 110 -28.72 -5.12 6.90
N GLY A 111 -28.29 -6.04 6.04
CA GLY A 111 -28.92 -7.34 5.80
C GLY A 111 -30.20 -7.27 4.95
N GLY A 112 -30.55 -6.10 4.42
CA GLY A 112 -31.72 -5.88 3.59
C GLY A 112 -31.47 -6.12 2.10
N SER A 113 -32.54 -6.02 1.33
CA SER A 113 -32.50 -6.22 -0.11
C SER A 113 -32.00 -4.99 -0.85
N TRP A 114 -31.08 -5.16 -1.80
CA TRP A 114 -30.66 -4.08 -2.68
C TRP A 114 -31.85 -3.56 -3.50
N THR A 115 -31.95 -2.25 -3.65
CA THR A 115 -33.05 -1.59 -4.35
C THR A 115 -32.54 -0.55 -5.33
N LYS A 116 -33.16 -0.45 -6.51
CA LYS A 116 -32.88 0.63 -7.47
C LYS A 116 -33.47 1.97 -7.03
N ASP A 117 -34.34 1.97 -6.02
CA ASP A 117 -34.94 3.18 -5.48
C ASP A 117 -33.95 3.88 -4.54
N LEU A 118 -33.16 4.80 -5.12
CA LEU A 118 -32.17 5.57 -4.40
C LEU A 118 -32.79 6.45 -3.29
N THR A 119 -34.09 6.75 -3.34
CA THR A 119 -34.77 7.54 -2.30
C THR A 119 -34.86 6.77 -0.98
N LYS A 120 -34.82 5.43 -1.01
CA LYS A 120 -34.76 4.59 0.20
C LYS A 120 -33.44 4.71 0.94
N CYS A 121 -32.39 5.21 0.29
CA CYS A 121 -31.13 5.59 0.93
C CYS A 121 -31.08 7.06 1.33
N GLN A 122 -31.95 7.92 0.81
CA GLN A 122 -31.93 9.37 1.09
C GLN A 122 -32.49 9.73 2.47
N ASN A 123 -33.35 8.89 3.06
CA ASN A 123 -33.96 9.14 4.37
C ASN A 123 -33.24 8.45 5.53
N LEU A 124 -32.19 7.69 5.25
CA LEU A 124 -31.22 7.38 6.29
C LEU A 124 -30.45 8.67 6.50
N ALA A 125 -30.72 9.37 7.61
CA ALA A 125 -29.92 10.50 8.07
C ALA A 125 -28.48 10.17 7.71
N THR A 126 -27.89 10.95 6.77
CA THR A 126 -26.61 10.68 6.10
C THR A 126 -25.79 9.86 7.06
N PRO A 127 -25.59 8.53 6.82
CA PRO A 127 -25.13 7.63 7.86
C PRO A 127 -24.00 8.35 8.52
N THR A 128 -24.21 8.82 9.76
CA THR A 128 -23.30 9.80 10.35
C THR A 128 -21.99 9.09 10.29
N THR A 129 -21.13 9.43 9.33
CA THR A 129 -19.93 8.65 9.04
C THR A 129 -19.33 8.51 10.40
N PRO A 130 -19.27 7.29 10.98
CA PRO A 130 -19.02 7.15 12.42
C PRO A 130 -17.86 8.07 12.67
N SER A 131 -18.11 9.13 13.43
CA SER A 131 -17.26 10.31 13.40
C SER A 131 -15.98 9.87 14.06
N PHE A 132 -15.11 9.26 13.26
CA PHE A 132 -13.81 8.80 13.66
C PHE A 132 -13.14 10.10 14.04
N GLY A 133 -12.97 10.31 15.34
CA GLY A 133 -12.27 11.49 15.81
C GLY A 133 -10.91 11.51 15.14
N THR A 134 -10.42 12.69 14.83
CA THR A 134 -9.01 12.82 14.49
C THR A 134 -8.21 12.53 15.75
N MET A 135 -7.33 11.53 15.70
CA MET A 135 -6.31 11.33 16.71
C MET A 135 -5.30 12.45 16.53
N THR A 136 -5.30 13.35 17.49
CA THR A 136 -4.26 14.36 17.57
C THR A 136 -3.15 13.82 18.46
N CYS A 137 -1.96 14.35 18.27
CA CYS A 137 -0.78 13.94 19.03
C CYS A 137 -0.90 14.14 20.54
N SER A 138 -1.81 15.02 20.99
CA SER A 138 -2.16 15.17 22.41
C SER A 138 -2.93 13.98 22.99
N ASP A 139 -3.46 13.09 22.16
CA ASP A 139 -4.25 11.93 22.62
C ASP A 139 -3.36 10.81 23.21
N ASN A 140 -2.03 10.88 23.08
CA ASN A 140 -1.05 9.89 23.59
C ASN A 140 -1.51 8.45 23.36
N PHE A 141 -1.78 8.10 22.10
CA PHE A 141 -2.32 6.79 21.77
C PHE A 141 -1.25 5.70 21.92
N SER A 142 -1.18 5.12 23.10
CA SER A 142 -0.49 3.87 23.38
C SER A 142 -1.49 2.81 23.82
N ASP A 143 -1.17 1.56 23.48
CA ASP A 143 -1.91 0.39 23.96
C ASP A 143 -0.91 -0.74 24.21
N THR A 144 -0.64 -1.00 25.49
CA THR A 144 0.22 -2.10 25.92
C THR A 144 -0.50 -3.44 25.87
N PHE A 145 -1.82 -3.46 25.63
CA PHE A 145 -2.64 -4.66 25.67
C PHE A 145 -2.52 -5.45 26.98
N ASP A 146 -2.36 -4.77 28.12
CA ASP A 146 -2.11 -5.44 29.42
C ASP A 146 -3.32 -6.24 29.95
N SER A 147 -4.55 -5.86 29.57
CA SER A 147 -5.77 -6.46 30.14
C SER A 147 -6.86 -6.78 29.12
N THR A 148 -7.37 -5.79 28.39
CA THR A 148 -8.46 -5.93 27.42
C THR A 148 -8.27 -4.99 26.24
N ILE A 149 -8.92 -5.30 25.11
CA ILE A 149 -8.95 -4.40 23.96
C ILE A 149 -9.85 -3.22 24.30
N ASP A 150 -9.27 -2.01 24.40
CA ASP A 150 -10.02 -0.79 24.66
C ASP A 150 -10.94 -0.47 23.49
N SER A 151 -12.24 -0.75 23.64
CA SER A 151 -13.26 -0.52 22.62
C SER A 151 -13.47 0.96 22.25
N THR A 152 -12.97 1.90 23.07
CA THR A 152 -12.98 3.33 22.72
C THR A 152 -11.89 3.65 21.70
N LYS A 153 -10.77 2.91 21.73
CA LYS A 153 -9.63 3.05 20.83
C LYS A 153 -9.73 2.16 19.59
N TRP A 154 -10.32 0.97 19.74
CA TRP A 154 -10.31 -0.06 18.71
C TRP A 154 -11.70 -0.63 18.43
N SER A 155 -11.93 -0.96 17.17
CA SER A 155 -12.98 -1.86 16.72
C SER A 155 -12.36 -3.20 16.34
N LYS A 156 -13.08 -4.31 16.53
CA LYS A 156 -12.56 -5.67 16.30
C LYS A 156 -13.41 -6.46 15.32
N VAL A 157 -12.77 -7.32 14.53
CA VAL A 157 -13.39 -8.28 13.63
C VAL A 157 -12.64 -9.61 13.77
N GLY A 158 -13.37 -10.72 13.89
CA GLY A 158 -12.78 -12.05 14.11
C GLY A 158 -12.45 -12.35 15.58
N ASP A 159 -11.57 -13.33 15.81
CA ASP A 159 -11.10 -13.71 17.15
C ASP A 159 -9.89 -12.85 17.55
N ALA A 160 -10.19 -11.69 18.13
CA ALA A 160 -9.22 -10.78 18.72
C ALA A 160 -9.43 -10.71 20.23
N LYS A 161 -8.37 -10.99 21.00
CA LYS A 161 -8.38 -11.00 22.47
C LYS A 161 -7.05 -10.53 23.03
N VAL A 162 -7.04 -10.19 24.31
CA VAL A 162 -5.80 -9.99 25.07
C VAL A 162 -5.50 -11.26 25.85
N SER A 163 -4.27 -11.75 25.77
CA SER A 163 -3.78 -12.88 26.56
C SER A 163 -2.34 -12.63 26.98
N SER A 164 -2.08 -12.72 28.29
CA SER A 164 -0.72 -12.55 28.85
C SER A 164 -0.06 -11.22 28.48
N GLY A 165 -0.84 -10.13 28.49
CA GLY A 165 -0.34 -8.79 28.13
C GLY A 165 -0.11 -8.57 26.64
N GLN A 166 -0.61 -9.46 25.77
CA GLN A 166 -0.43 -9.36 24.33
C GLN A 166 -1.78 -9.37 23.62
N LEU A 167 -1.89 -8.59 22.55
CA LEU A 167 -2.99 -8.74 21.60
C LEU A 167 -2.77 -10.03 20.81
N VAL A 168 -3.73 -10.94 20.88
CA VAL A 168 -3.74 -12.19 20.12
C VAL A 168 -4.84 -12.11 19.07
N LEU A 169 -4.44 -12.24 17.80
CA LEU A 169 -5.33 -12.36 16.66
C LEU A 169 -5.27 -13.79 16.12
N ASP A 170 -6.33 -14.55 16.34
CA ASP A 170 -6.45 -15.94 15.94
C ASP A 170 -7.36 -16.07 14.71
N VAL A 171 -6.97 -16.89 13.75
CA VAL A 171 -7.77 -17.26 12.57
C VAL A 171 -7.89 -18.77 12.52
N THR A 172 -9.12 -19.27 12.50
CA THR A 172 -9.36 -20.72 12.46
C THR A 172 -9.10 -21.26 11.06
N SER A 173 -8.63 -22.51 10.96
CA SER A 173 -8.42 -23.19 9.69
C SER A 173 -9.68 -23.13 8.80
N GLY A 174 -9.48 -22.88 7.51
CA GLY A 174 -10.57 -22.75 6.52
C GLY A 174 -11.29 -21.40 6.48
N GLN A 175 -11.02 -20.47 7.41
CA GLN A 175 -11.58 -19.11 7.34
C GLN A 175 -10.80 -18.24 6.35
N GLN A 176 -11.51 -17.64 5.39
CA GLN A 176 -10.93 -16.64 4.49
C GLN A 176 -10.82 -15.26 5.16
N THR A 177 -11.75 -14.95 6.06
CA THR A 177 -11.74 -13.69 6.80
C THR A 177 -10.70 -13.77 7.90
N GLY A 178 -9.63 -12.99 7.78
CA GLY A 178 -8.66 -12.80 8.87
C GLY A 178 -9.26 -12.13 10.10
N SER A 179 -8.51 -12.13 11.19
CA SER A 179 -8.84 -11.40 12.41
C SER A 179 -8.11 -10.07 12.42
N LYS A 180 -8.77 -9.00 12.85
CA LYS A 180 -8.19 -7.66 12.90
C LYS A 180 -8.76 -6.80 14.01
N ILE A 181 -7.94 -5.84 14.45
CA ILE A 181 -8.44 -4.64 15.14
C ILE A 181 -8.11 -3.39 14.33
N THR A 182 -8.97 -2.39 14.42
CA THR A 182 -8.96 -1.17 13.62
C THR A 182 -9.09 0.03 14.55
N SER A 183 -8.23 1.05 14.41
CA SER A 183 -8.32 2.25 15.24
C SER A 183 -9.63 2.99 14.97
N ASN A 184 -10.29 3.46 16.04
CA ASN A 184 -11.52 4.26 15.98
C ASN A 184 -11.24 5.75 15.73
N LYS A 185 -9.99 6.10 15.47
CA LYS A 185 -9.56 7.45 15.15
C LYS A 185 -8.54 7.41 14.01
N TYR A 186 -8.53 8.48 13.23
CA TYR A 186 -7.54 8.69 12.18
C TYR A 186 -6.27 9.33 12.74
N ILE A 187 -5.09 8.82 12.39
CA ILE A 187 -3.82 9.47 12.68
C ILE A 187 -3.46 10.49 11.59
N THR A 188 -2.95 11.64 12.01
CA THR A 188 -2.61 12.76 11.13
C THR A 188 -1.22 13.32 11.46
N GLY A 189 -0.64 14.08 10.53
CA GLY A 189 0.66 14.73 10.73
C GLY A 189 1.86 13.77 10.71
N ASP A 190 2.96 14.21 11.32
CA ASP A 190 4.19 13.44 11.47
C ASP A 190 4.11 12.53 12.69
N PHE A 191 4.37 11.24 12.50
CA PHE A 191 4.22 10.22 13.53
C PHE A 191 5.26 9.11 13.42
N THR A 192 5.45 8.38 14.51
CA THR A 192 6.20 7.15 14.60
C THR A 192 5.33 6.11 15.30
N ILE A 193 5.03 5.02 14.61
CA ILE A 193 4.36 3.86 15.17
C ILE A 193 5.43 2.80 15.41
N THR A 194 5.47 2.25 16.62
CA THR A 194 6.25 1.03 16.90
C THR A 194 5.36 -0.05 17.47
N PHE A 195 5.66 -1.30 17.12
CA PHE A 195 4.97 -2.47 17.65
C PHE A 195 5.89 -3.69 17.55
N ASP A 196 5.71 -4.63 18.46
CA ASP A 196 6.39 -5.91 18.42
C ASP A 196 5.45 -6.99 17.90
N LEU A 197 6.00 -7.91 17.11
CA LEU A 197 5.35 -9.12 16.66
C LEU A 197 6.14 -10.34 17.16
N PRO A 198 6.08 -10.64 18.47
CA PRO A 198 6.87 -11.70 19.09
C PRO A 198 6.56 -13.09 18.54
N THR A 199 5.34 -13.30 18.05
CA THR A 199 4.93 -14.62 17.58
C THR A 199 4.01 -14.50 16.37
N LEU A 200 4.36 -15.25 15.33
CA LEU A 200 3.47 -15.56 14.22
C LEU A 200 3.58 -17.07 14.00
N THR A 201 2.48 -17.79 14.14
CA THR A 201 2.43 -19.24 13.96
C THR A 201 1.34 -19.61 12.96
N LYS A 202 1.50 -20.78 12.35
CA LYS A 202 0.52 -21.38 11.45
C LYS A 202 0.38 -22.86 11.66
N THR A 203 -0.74 -23.43 11.22
CA THR A 203 -0.91 -24.87 11.02
C THR A 203 -0.98 -25.19 9.53
N GLY A 204 -0.51 -26.36 9.10
CA GLY A 204 -0.57 -26.78 7.69
C GLY A 204 0.43 -26.07 6.76
N THR A 205 0.26 -26.27 5.45
CA THR A 205 1.25 -25.90 4.42
C THR A 205 1.07 -24.52 3.80
N GLY A 206 -0.01 -23.81 4.17
CA GLY A 206 -0.35 -22.50 3.64
C GLY A 206 0.59 -21.37 4.06
N ALA A 207 0.37 -20.21 3.47
CA ALA A 207 1.04 -18.97 3.86
C ALA A 207 0.19 -18.16 4.83
N VAL A 208 0.82 -17.49 5.80
CA VAL A 208 0.13 -16.62 6.77
C VAL A 208 0.87 -15.30 6.94
N THR A 209 0.18 -14.29 7.45
CA THR A 209 0.81 -13.01 7.77
C THR A 209 0.21 -12.36 9.02
N GLY A 210 1.06 -11.67 9.77
CA GLY A 210 0.70 -10.77 10.87
C GLY A 210 1.27 -9.39 10.54
N THR A 211 0.40 -8.40 10.39
CA THR A 211 0.77 -7.08 9.83
C THR A 211 0.12 -5.92 10.54
N LEU A 212 0.78 -4.77 10.44
CA LEU A 212 0.17 -3.46 10.57
C LEU A 212 -0.10 -2.90 9.18
N SER A 213 -1.31 -2.37 8.95
CA SER A 213 -1.67 -1.67 7.72
C SER A 213 -2.20 -0.27 8.02
N LEU A 214 -1.67 0.72 7.31
CA LEU A 214 -2.17 2.08 7.28
C LEU A 214 -3.08 2.24 6.06
N VAL A 215 -4.30 2.70 6.28
CA VAL A 215 -5.35 2.81 5.26
C VAL A 215 -5.90 4.23 5.28
N SER A 216 -5.96 4.88 4.12
CA SER A 216 -6.56 6.21 4.00
C SER A 216 -8.09 6.15 4.14
N SER A 217 -8.72 7.31 4.33
CA SER A 217 -10.17 7.44 4.50
C SER A 217 -11.00 6.92 3.31
N ASP A 218 -10.43 6.87 2.11
CA ASP A 218 -11.01 6.25 0.91
C ASP A 218 -10.91 4.72 0.88
N GLY A 219 -10.28 4.11 1.89
CA GLY A 219 -10.04 2.67 1.98
C GLY A 219 -8.80 2.19 1.23
N SER A 220 -8.05 3.07 0.57
CA SER A 220 -6.81 2.72 -0.11
C SER A 220 -5.75 2.34 0.92
N LYS A 221 -5.15 1.15 0.76
CA LYS A 221 -4.01 0.74 1.59
C LYS A 221 -2.82 1.61 1.20
N ILE A 222 -2.20 2.25 2.18
CA ILE A 222 -1.02 3.08 1.95
C ILE A 222 0.25 2.28 2.23
N VAL A 223 0.31 1.70 3.42
CA VAL A 223 1.46 0.91 3.89
C VAL A 223 0.95 -0.38 4.50
N THR A 224 1.63 -1.47 4.23
CA THR A 224 1.51 -2.71 5.01
C THR A 224 2.90 -3.15 5.41
N VAL A 225 3.13 -3.34 6.70
CA VAL A 225 4.41 -3.85 7.22
C VAL A 225 4.13 -4.99 8.17
N GLY A 226 4.93 -6.05 8.11
CA GLY A 226 4.78 -7.15 9.06
C GLY A 226 5.60 -8.36 8.71
N ARG A 227 5.19 -9.49 9.28
CA ARG A 227 5.84 -10.78 9.10
C ARG A 227 4.95 -11.70 8.28
N ASN A 228 5.56 -12.52 7.44
CA ASN A 228 4.86 -13.57 6.70
C ASN A 228 5.64 -14.88 6.74
N ILE A 229 4.90 -15.99 6.80
CA ILE A 229 5.46 -17.35 6.72
C ILE A 229 4.99 -17.96 5.42
N LYS A 230 5.94 -18.37 4.56
CA LYS A 230 5.67 -19.08 3.31
C LYS A 230 6.57 -20.30 3.26
N GLN A 231 5.99 -21.51 3.19
CA GLN A 231 6.77 -22.76 3.15
C GLN A 231 7.83 -22.85 4.27
N GLU A 232 7.43 -22.55 5.51
CA GLU A 232 8.32 -22.48 6.69
C GLU A 232 9.40 -21.38 6.67
N VAL A 233 9.47 -20.58 5.61
CA VAL A 233 10.37 -19.43 5.54
C VAL A 233 9.68 -18.20 6.13
N HIS A 234 10.29 -17.65 7.18
CA HIS A 234 9.85 -16.41 7.79
C HIS A 234 10.47 -15.22 7.07
N ASN A 235 9.63 -14.25 6.73
CA ASN A 235 10.05 -13.01 6.10
C ASN A 235 9.47 -11.82 6.84
N VAL A 236 10.19 -10.72 6.78
CA VAL A 236 9.73 -9.39 7.14
C VAL A 236 9.52 -8.64 5.83
N ALA A 237 8.32 -8.08 5.63
CA ALA A 237 7.98 -7.41 4.40
C ALA A 237 7.34 -6.04 4.64
N SER A 238 7.54 -5.15 3.68
CA SER A 238 6.87 -3.87 3.57
C SER A 238 6.32 -3.71 2.15
N ASN A 239 5.08 -3.25 2.04
CA ASN A 239 4.41 -2.99 0.77
C ASN A 239 3.75 -1.60 0.80
N PHE A 240 3.96 -0.83 -0.26
CA PHE A 240 3.40 0.51 -0.45
C PHE A 240 2.48 0.56 -1.66
N VAL A 241 1.30 1.14 -1.47
CA VAL A 241 0.31 1.40 -2.53
C VAL A 241 -0.14 2.86 -2.35
N PRO A 242 -0.27 3.68 -3.41
CA PRO A 242 0.03 3.38 -4.81
C PRO A 242 1.55 3.28 -5.08
N GLY A 243 1.94 2.46 -6.06
CA GLY A 243 3.33 2.33 -6.51
C GLY A 243 3.89 0.92 -6.53
N ASN A 244 3.17 -0.06 -5.95
CA ASN A 244 3.55 -1.48 -5.91
C ASN A 244 4.99 -1.71 -5.43
N GLN A 245 5.49 -0.84 -4.54
CA GLN A 245 6.83 -1.00 -3.99
C GLN A 245 6.77 -2.02 -2.88
N ASN A 246 7.47 -3.14 -3.09
CA ASN A 246 7.55 -4.24 -2.13
C ASN A 246 9.02 -4.57 -1.86
N LYS A 247 9.35 -4.75 -0.59
CA LYS A 247 10.63 -5.29 -0.14
C LYS A 247 10.36 -6.34 0.92
N SER A 248 11.03 -7.48 0.78
CA SER A 248 10.94 -8.61 1.69
C SER A 248 12.36 -9.05 2.07
N VAL A 249 12.57 -9.38 3.33
CA VAL A 249 13.83 -9.88 3.87
C VAL A 249 13.56 -11.19 4.62
N THR A 250 14.27 -12.25 4.27
CA THR A 250 14.23 -13.52 5.01
C THR A 250 14.89 -13.36 6.37
N ILE A 251 14.25 -13.86 7.42
CA ILE A 251 14.74 -13.82 8.80
C ILE A 251 14.71 -15.21 9.44
N ASN A 252 15.40 -15.37 10.57
CA ASN A 252 15.28 -16.59 11.36
C ASN A 252 13.86 -16.70 11.96
N GLY A 253 13.30 -17.91 11.95
CA GLY A 253 11.92 -18.16 12.36
C GLY A 253 11.64 -17.97 13.85
N THR A 254 12.66 -18.00 14.71
CA THR A 254 12.49 -17.91 16.16
C THR A 254 12.54 -16.50 16.72
N ASP A 255 13.01 -15.52 15.94
CA ASP A 255 13.20 -14.16 16.46
C ASP A 255 11.87 -13.41 16.59
N SER A 256 11.76 -12.64 17.67
CA SER A 256 10.75 -11.57 17.77
C SER A 256 11.17 -10.42 16.83
N VAL A 257 10.19 -9.75 16.23
CA VAL A 257 10.44 -8.64 15.31
C VAL A 257 9.71 -7.40 15.82
N SER A 258 10.47 -6.36 16.11
CA SER A 258 9.94 -5.01 16.31
C SER A 258 9.85 -4.30 14.96
N PHE A 259 8.76 -3.59 14.72
CA PHE A 259 8.55 -2.78 13.53
C PHE A 259 8.47 -1.31 13.91
N LYS A 260 8.92 -0.45 13.00
CA LYS A 260 8.78 1.00 13.11
C LYS A 260 8.31 1.57 11.78
N VAL A 261 7.20 2.32 11.81
CA VAL A 261 6.66 3.09 10.69
C VAL A 261 6.70 4.56 11.06
N GLU A 262 7.52 5.34 10.38
CA GLU A 262 7.70 6.77 10.63
C GLU A 262 7.20 7.56 9.43
N ARG A 263 6.23 8.47 9.65
CA ARG A 263 5.87 9.53 8.70
C ARG A 263 6.54 10.82 9.16
N LYS A 264 7.42 11.37 8.34
CA LYS A 264 8.11 12.62 8.63
C LYS A 264 8.27 13.46 7.37
N SER A 265 7.69 14.67 7.38
CA SER A 265 7.83 15.64 6.28
C SER A 265 7.46 15.04 4.91
N GLY A 266 6.34 14.31 4.85
CA GLY A 266 5.86 13.66 3.62
C GLY A 266 6.66 12.42 3.20
N LYS A 267 7.55 11.89 4.04
CA LYS A 267 8.21 10.60 3.79
C LYS A 267 7.70 9.58 4.78
N ILE A 268 7.39 8.39 4.30
CA ILE A 268 7.08 7.23 5.15
C ILE A 268 8.24 6.24 5.07
N THR A 269 8.86 5.99 6.20
CA THR A 269 9.96 5.03 6.38
C THR A 269 9.43 3.84 7.15
N THR A 270 9.67 2.65 6.61
CA THR A 270 9.40 1.38 7.30
C THR A 270 10.71 0.71 7.66
N SER A 271 10.82 0.21 8.89
CA SER A 271 12.01 -0.46 9.38
C SER A 271 11.64 -1.58 10.34
N TYR A 272 12.57 -2.51 10.55
CA TYR A 272 12.39 -3.64 11.46
C TYR A 272 13.65 -3.83 12.32
N LYS A 273 13.49 -4.45 13.48
CA LYS A 273 14.57 -4.83 14.38
C LYS A 273 14.28 -6.24 14.89
N LEU A 274 15.24 -7.14 14.75
CA LEU A 274 15.16 -8.47 15.37
C LEU A 274 15.48 -8.36 16.86
N SER A 275 14.95 -9.27 17.69
CA SER A 275 15.27 -9.32 19.13
C SER A 275 16.76 -9.44 19.44
N THR A 276 17.55 -9.98 18.51
CA THR A 276 19.01 -10.11 18.59
C THR A 276 19.76 -8.86 18.13
N SER A 277 19.08 -7.86 17.57
CA SER A 277 19.65 -6.61 17.09
C SER A 277 19.34 -5.45 18.05
N SER A 278 20.29 -4.52 18.20
CA SER A 278 20.09 -3.28 18.94
C SER A 278 19.52 -2.14 18.09
N SER A 279 19.60 -2.23 16.77
CA SER A 279 19.20 -1.16 15.83
C SER A 279 18.15 -1.62 14.82
N PHE A 280 17.36 -0.64 14.35
CA PHE A 280 16.40 -0.84 13.27
C PHE A 280 17.10 -0.82 11.91
N THR A 281 16.78 -1.81 11.08
CA THR A 281 17.17 -1.91 9.67
C THR A 281 16.05 -1.37 8.79
N GLU A 282 16.40 -0.50 7.85
CA GLU A 282 15.45 0.09 6.92
C GLU A 282 14.94 -0.92 5.87
N LEU A 283 13.62 -1.00 5.71
CA LEU A 283 12.99 -1.72 4.61
C LEU A 283 12.80 -0.77 3.43
N ILE A 284 11.83 0.13 3.51
CA ILE A 284 11.45 1.01 2.40
C ILE A 284 11.31 2.43 2.92
N VAL A 285 11.80 3.39 2.13
CA VAL A 285 11.50 4.81 2.24
C VAL A 285 10.66 5.21 1.04
N PHE A 286 9.46 5.70 1.29
CA PHE A 286 8.55 6.18 0.25
C PHE A 286 8.27 7.65 0.47
N THR A 287 8.53 8.47 -0.56
CA THR A 287 8.11 9.87 -0.54
C THR A 287 6.68 9.94 -1.04
N THR A 288 5.80 10.51 -0.22
CA THR A 288 4.37 10.57 -0.50
C THR A 288 3.88 12.01 -0.42
N THR A 289 3.00 12.37 -1.35
CA THR A 289 2.21 13.60 -1.25
C THR A 289 0.93 13.40 -0.44
N LEU A 290 0.71 12.18 0.08
CA LEU A 290 -0.45 11.87 0.90
C LEU A 290 -0.43 12.80 2.10
N THR A 291 -1.45 13.66 2.16
CA THR A 291 -1.79 14.47 3.33
C THR A 291 -2.87 13.79 4.16
N ASP A 292 -3.42 12.68 3.66
CA ASP A 292 -4.56 11.99 4.21
C ASP A 292 -4.36 11.51 5.65
N ASP A 293 -5.50 11.52 6.31
CA ASP A 293 -5.82 10.90 7.58
C ASP A 293 -5.77 9.38 7.41
N LEU A 294 -5.06 8.68 8.30
CA LEU A 294 -4.84 7.24 8.19
C LEU A 294 -5.49 6.46 9.34
N ILE A 295 -6.12 5.33 9.04
CA ILE A 295 -6.57 4.34 10.03
C ILE A 295 -5.49 3.27 10.19
N ILE A 296 -5.32 2.80 11.42
CA ILE A 296 -4.38 1.75 11.77
C ILE A 296 -5.15 0.44 11.88
N ASN A 297 -4.68 -0.58 11.17
CA ASN A 297 -5.17 -1.95 11.28
C ASN A 297 -4.05 -2.87 11.76
N LEU A 298 -4.30 -3.66 12.81
CA LEU A 298 -3.48 -4.83 13.14
C LEU A 298 -4.24 -6.06 12.66
N ILE A 299 -3.59 -6.90 11.84
CA ILE A 299 -4.26 -7.95 11.06
C ILE A 299 -3.48 -9.26 11.17
N ALA A 300 -4.18 -10.37 11.39
CA ALA A 300 -3.73 -11.72 11.13
C ALA A 300 -4.57 -12.34 10.02
N MET A 301 -3.94 -12.89 8.99
CA MET A 301 -4.68 -13.53 7.89
C MET A 301 -3.92 -14.70 7.25
N PRO A 302 -4.63 -15.79 6.88
CA PRO A 302 -4.11 -16.77 5.94
C PRO A 302 -4.11 -16.16 4.54
N VAL A 303 -3.08 -16.47 3.76
CA VAL A 303 -2.86 -15.90 2.41
C VAL A 303 -3.08 -16.95 1.33
N THR A 304 -2.56 -18.17 1.53
CA THR A 304 -2.71 -19.28 0.59
C THR A 304 -2.80 -20.60 1.35
N GLY A 305 -3.32 -21.64 0.70
CA GLY A 305 -3.43 -23.00 1.26
C GLY A 305 -4.80 -23.62 0.99
N ASN A 306 -4.86 -24.95 0.93
CA ASN A 306 -6.12 -25.69 0.89
C ASN A 306 -6.02 -26.94 1.80
N PRO A 307 -6.69 -26.95 2.97
CA PRO A 307 -7.46 -25.84 3.54
C PRO A 307 -6.56 -24.64 3.91
N LEU A 308 -7.17 -23.46 4.08
CA LEU A 308 -6.43 -22.29 4.58
C LEU A 308 -5.90 -22.59 5.99
N PRO A 309 -4.63 -22.25 6.28
CA PRO A 309 -3.98 -22.56 7.55
C PRO A 309 -4.63 -21.79 8.71
N ALA A 310 -4.71 -22.41 9.89
CA ALA A 310 -4.97 -21.64 11.10
C ALA A 310 -3.78 -20.71 11.35
N THR A 311 -4.04 -19.49 11.81
CA THR A 311 -3.02 -18.44 12.00
C THR A 311 -3.18 -17.83 13.38
N THR A 312 -2.07 -17.66 14.10
CA THR A 312 -2.05 -16.85 15.32
C THR A 312 -0.97 -15.80 15.19
N ALA A 313 -1.33 -14.52 15.31
CA ALA A 313 -0.39 -13.42 15.42
C ALA A 313 -0.53 -12.77 16.79
N LYS A 314 0.60 -12.60 17.48
CA LYS A 314 0.67 -11.89 18.76
C LYS A 314 1.35 -10.55 18.56
N PHE A 315 0.73 -9.47 19.01
CA PHE A 315 1.26 -8.12 19.00
C PHE A 315 1.48 -7.63 20.43
N ASP A 316 2.54 -6.87 20.61
CA ASP A 316 2.98 -6.35 21.91
C ASP A 316 3.60 -4.96 21.74
N ASN A 317 3.78 -4.22 22.83
CA ASN A 317 4.45 -2.90 22.89
C ASN A 317 3.98 -1.91 21.81
N PHE A 318 2.68 -1.84 21.54
CA PHE A 318 2.15 -0.93 20.52
C PHE A 318 2.16 0.51 21.04
N THR A 319 2.90 1.37 20.35
CA THR A 319 3.00 2.79 20.68
C THR A 319 2.92 3.66 19.44
N ILE A 320 2.28 4.81 19.60
CA ILE A 320 2.31 5.89 18.64
C ILE A 320 2.91 7.11 19.34
N SER A 321 4.01 7.60 18.81
CA SER A 321 4.55 8.90 19.18
C SER A 321 4.43 9.83 18.00
N CYS A 322 3.96 11.04 18.23
CA CYS A 322 4.08 12.08 17.24
C CYS A 322 5.39 12.83 17.44
N ALA A 323 5.97 13.33 16.36
CA ALA A 323 6.88 14.44 16.50
C ALA A 323 6.05 15.64 16.99
N ASP A 324 6.48 16.30 18.08
CA ASP A 324 5.84 17.51 18.54
C ASP A 324 5.60 18.41 17.32
N ILE A 325 4.33 18.68 17.03
CA ILE A 325 4.00 19.80 16.15
C ILE A 325 4.53 20.98 16.94
N VAL A 326 5.75 21.42 16.60
CA VAL A 326 6.30 22.67 17.10
C VAL A 326 5.29 23.69 16.63
N THR A 327 4.38 24.05 17.52
CA THR A 327 3.39 25.09 17.29
C THR A 327 4.23 26.32 17.07
N THR A 328 4.49 26.61 15.80
CA THR A 328 5.19 27.83 15.41
C THR A 328 4.32 28.91 16.02
N PRO A 329 4.81 29.68 17.00
CA PRO A 329 3.98 30.59 17.75
C PRO A 329 3.33 31.52 16.74
N THR A 330 2.02 31.38 16.59
CA THR A 330 1.25 32.29 15.75
C THR A 330 1.47 33.65 16.38
N SER A 331 2.20 34.52 15.70
CA SER A 331 2.45 35.88 16.18
C SER A 331 1.10 36.54 16.37
N THR A 332 0.65 36.67 17.63
CA THR A 332 -0.55 37.39 17.99
C THR A 332 -0.44 38.78 17.38
N SER A 333 -1.23 39.05 16.33
CA SER A 333 -1.34 40.39 15.76
C SER A 333 -1.82 41.30 16.88
N THR A 334 -0.92 42.13 17.37
CA THR A 334 -1.25 43.16 18.36
C THR A 334 -2.29 44.07 17.73
N SER A 335 -3.52 44.05 18.24
CA SER A 335 -4.57 44.97 17.81
C SER A 335 -4.06 46.39 18.03
N THR A 336 -3.83 47.13 16.95
CA THR A 336 -3.58 48.58 17.00
C THR A 336 -4.84 49.24 17.53
N SER A 337 -4.83 49.63 18.80
CA SER A 337 -5.85 50.49 19.37
C SER A 337 -5.69 51.89 18.77
N ILE A 338 -6.72 52.36 18.08
CA ILE A 338 -6.86 53.77 17.70
C ILE A 338 -7.32 54.50 18.96
N SER A 339 -6.40 55.24 19.58
CA SER A 339 -6.71 56.13 20.71
C SER A 339 -7.47 57.36 20.20
N SER A 340 -8.77 57.43 20.55
CA SER A 340 -9.55 58.65 20.50
C SER A 340 -9.24 59.48 21.74
N ASN A 341 -8.54 60.59 21.56
CA ASN A 341 -8.27 61.57 22.63
C ASN A 341 -9.59 62.26 23.03
N THR A 342 -10.03 62.05 24.27
CA THR A 342 -10.91 63.01 24.97
C THR A 342 -10.41 63.15 26.39
N ALA A 343 -9.89 64.34 26.69
CA ALA A 343 -9.38 64.70 28.00
C ALA A 343 -10.54 65.03 28.94
N THR A 344 -10.48 64.53 30.17
CA THR A 344 -11.17 65.11 31.33
C THR A 344 -10.27 64.90 32.56
N PRO A 345 -9.87 65.95 33.29
CA PRO A 345 -9.03 65.80 34.46
C PRO A 345 -9.88 65.57 35.70
N THR A 346 -9.52 64.60 36.54
CA THR A 346 -9.81 64.64 37.98
C THR A 346 -8.72 63.87 38.73
N VAL A 347 -8.30 64.46 39.84
CA VAL A 347 -7.05 64.21 40.55
C VAL A 347 -7.23 63.22 41.71
N THR A 348 -6.13 62.55 42.06
CA THR A 348 -5.71 62.12 43.42
C THR A 348 -6.15 60.73 43.90
N ALA A 349 -5.21 59.79 44.01
CA ALA A 349 -4.63 59.40 45.31
C ALA A 349 -3.42 58.44 45.17
N THR A 350 -2.46 58.73 46.03
CA THR A 350 -1.19 58.07 46.41
C THR A 350 -1.25 56.55 46.64
N GLY A 351 -0.22 55.84 46.17
CA GLY A 351 0.07 54.45 46.55
C GLY A 351 1.46 53.99 46.09
N THR A 352 2.36 53.84 47.05
CA THR A 352 3.80 53.55 46.93
C THR A 352 4.11 52.11 46.49
N SER A 353 5.20 51.91 45.73
CA SER A 353 6.28 50.89 45.96
C SER A 353 6.65 49.98 44.77
N SER A 354 7.98 49.81 44.66
CA SER A 354 8.75 48.66 44.13
C SER A 354 9.14 48.62 42.65
N SER A 355 10.31 49.19 42.38
CA SER A 355 11.51 48.51 41.87
C SER A 355 11.30 47.24 41.01
N GLY A 356 11.50 47.38 39.70
CA GLY A 356 11.67 46.25 38.79
C GLY A 356 12.37 46.66 37.49
N THR A 357 13.70 46.65 37.51
CA THR A 357 14.56 46.89 36.34
C THR A 357 14.32 45.82 35.28
N LYS A 358 13.82 46.21 34.10
CA LYS A 358 13.79 45.34 32.91
C LYS A 358 14.58 45.97 31.78
N THR A 359 15.69 45.30 31.46
CA THR A 359 16.55 45.54 30.30
C THR A 359 15.81 45.16 29.02
N ALA A 360 15.75 46.09 28.06
CA ALA A 360 15.18 45.86 26.73
C ALA A 360 16.30 45.42 25.75
N THR A 361 16.07 44.31 25.06
CA THR A 361 16.90 43.83 23.95
C THR A 361 16.26 44.26 22.63
N PRO A 362 16.99 44.90 21.68
CA PRO A 362 16.40 45.35 20.42
C PRO A 362 16.25 44.20 19.42
N THR A 363 15.06 44.09 18.82
CA THR A 363 14.74 43.16 17.72
C THR A 363 15.04 43.84 16.39
N SER A 364 15.76 43.13 15.51
CA SER A 364 16.09 43.57 14.15
C SER A 364 14.91 43.33 13.19
N THR A 365 14.62 44.35 12.39
CA THR A 365 13.60 44.33 11.33
C THR A 365 14.21 43.78 10.05
N THR A 366 13.71 42.64 9.54
CA THR A 366 14.00 42.19 8.17
C THR A 366 12.77 42.34 7.27
N LYS A 367 13.05 42.91 6.10
CA LYS A 367 12.15 43.35 5.03
C LYS A 367 11.70 42.16 4.20
N ALA A 368 10.39 41.95 4.07
CA ALA A 368 9.81 40.96 3.17
C ALA A 368 9.79 41.51 1.73
N THR A 369 10.41 40.77 0.80
CA THR A 369 10.32 41.00 -0.65
C THR A 369 9.43 39.90 -1.22
N GLY A 370 8.25 40.27 -1.73
CA GLY A 370 7.39 39.38 -2.50
C GLY A 370 7.89 39.24 -3.93
N SER A 371 7.92 38.01 -4.45
CA SER A 371 7.97 37.74 -5.88
C SER A 371 7.15 36.47 -6.15
N GLY A 372 5.96 36.66 -6.73
CA GLY A 372 5.12 35.58 -7.22
C GLY A 372 5.51 35.28 -8.67
N THR A 373 6.00 34.07 -8.91
CA THR A 373 6.16 33.51 -10.26
C THR A 373 5.13 32.41 -10.44
N ALA A 374 4.25 32.58 -11.43
CA ALA A 374 3.27 31.58 -11.83
C ALA A 374 3.97 30.39 -12.52
N THR A 375 3.81 29.19 -11.95
CA THR A 375 4.34 27.95 -12.52
C THR A 375 3.26 27.29 -13.37
N THR A 376 3.48 27.22 -14.68
CA THR A 376 2.71 26.40 -15.63
C THR A 376 2.90 24.92 -15.33
N ALA A 377 1.78 24.18 -15.26
CA ALA A 377 1.77 22.73 -15.04
C ALA A 377 2.44 21.97 -16.20
N PRO A 378 3.34 21.01 -15.93
CA PRO A 378 3.93 20.17 -16.97
C PRO A 378 2.96 19.08 -17.45
N VAL A 379 2.90 18.93 -18.77
CA VAL A 379 2.18 17.85 -19.47
C VAL A 379 2.84 16.50 -19.14
N PRO A 380 2.10 15.45 -18.75
CA PRO A 380 2.68 14.15 -18.48
C PRO A 380 3.16 13.50 -19.78
N VAL A 381 4.48 13.37 -19.91
CA VAL A 381 5.09 12.47 -20.90
C VAL A 381 4.84 11.03 -20.44
N THR A 382 4.04 10.29 -21.21
CA THR A 382 3.91 8.84 -21.09
C THR A 382 5.29 8.23 -21.35
N GLY A 383 5.95 7.77 -20.29
CA GLY A 383 7.25 7.10 -20.38
C GLY A 383 7.16 5.89 -21.30
N ALA A 384 8.06 5.83 -22.28
CA ALA A 384 8.21 4.65 -23.13
C ALA A 384 8.53 3.44 -22.24
N ASN A 385 7.68 2.41 -22.29
CA ASN A 385 7.85 1.21 -21.48
C ASN A 385 9.23 0.59 -21.77
N LEU A 386 9.91 0.13 -20.71
CA LEU A 386 11.25 -0.48 -20.72
C LEU A 386 11.49 -1.51 -21.86
N PRO A 387 10.51 -2.33 -22.29
CA PRO A 387 10.70 -3.24 -23.42
C PRO A 387 11.00 -2.53 -24.75
N THR A 388 10.44 -1.33 -24.97
CA THR A 388 10.65 -0.54 -26.20
C THR A 388 12.05 0.06 -26.22
N ILE A 389 12.56 0.50 -25.06
CA ILE A 389 13.91 1.06 -24.92
C ILE A 389 14.97 -0.04 -25.14
N LEU A 390 14.75 -1.24 -24.59
CA LEU A 390 15.65 -2.39 -24.80
C LEU A 390 15.63 -2.86 -26.26
N GLY A 391 14.46 -2.89 -26.91
CA GLY A 391 14.33 -3.26 -28.32
C GLY A 391 15.05 -2.29 -29.26
N ALA A 392 14.91 -0.98 -29.04
CA ALA A 392 15.60 0.04 -29.84
C ALA A 392 17.13 0.00 -29.64
N GLY A 393 17.59 -0.22 -28.40
CA GLY A 393 19.01 -0.33 -28.08
C GLY A 393 19.70 -1.52 -28.77
N PHE A 394 19.07 -2.69 -28.76
CA PHE A 394 19.64 -3.88 -29.41
C PHE A 394 19.69 -3.75 -30.94
N GLY A 395 18.67 -3.15 -31.55
CA GLY A 395 18.65 -2.91 -32.99
C GLY A 395 19.81 -2.02 -33.46
N LEU A 396 20.11 -0.96 -32.71
CA LEU A 396 21.17 -0.01 -33.06
C LEU A 396 22.57 -0.62 -32.89
N ILE A 397 22.78 -1.45 -31.87
CA ILE A 397 24.04 -2.18 -31.67
C ILE A 397 24.27 -3.19 -32.81
N MET A 398 23.23 -3.91 -33.25
CA MET A 398 23.33 -4.85 -34.37
C MET A 398 23.70 -4.15 -35.69
N ILE A 399 23.17 -2.95 -35.94
CA ILE A 399 23.53 -2.16 -37.13
C ILE A 399 25.00 -1.73 -37.06
N LEU A 400 25.47 -1.25 -35.91
CA LEU A 400 26.86 -0.82 -35.74
C LEU A 400 27.85 -1.98 -35.90
N VAL A 401 27.55 -3.15 -35.33
CA VAL A 401 28.38 -4.36 -35.49
C VAL A 401 28.38 -4.83 -36.94
N SER A 402 27.25 -4.72 -37.64
CA SER A 402 27.17 -5.06 -39.06
C SER A 402 28.00 -4.10 -39.93
N LEU A 403 28.03 -2.80 -39.60
CA LEU A 403 28.86 -1.82 -40.31
C LEU A 403 30.36 -2.05 -40.09
N THR A 404 30.79 -2.35 -38.86
CA THR A 404 32.21 -2.63 -38.56
C THR A 404 32.70 -3.98 -39.10
N LEU A 405 31.81 -4.88 -39.47
CA LEU A 405 32.16 -6.14 -40.18
C LEU A 405 32.26 -5.96 -41.70
N VAL A 406 31.70 -4.89 -42.25
CA VAL A 406 31.69 -4.60 -43.70
C VAL A 406 32.82 -3.64 -44.09
N LEU A 407 33.19 -2.72 -43.21
CA LEU A 407 34.41 -1.90 -43.30
C LEU A 407 35.63 -2.74 -42.91
#